data_AF-A0A2J6H3N2-F1
#
_entry.id   AF-A0A2J6H3N2-F1
#
_cell.length_a   1.000
_cell.length_b   1.000
_cell.length_c   1.000
_cell.angle_alpha   90.00
_cell.angle_beta   90.00
_cell.angle_gamma   90.00
#
_symmetry.space_group_name_H-M   'P 1'
#
loop_
_entity.id
_entity.type
_entity.pdbx_description
1 polymer ?
#
loop_
_entity_poly.entity_id
_entity_poly.type
_entity_poly.pdbx_seq_one_letter_code
_entity_poly.pdbx_strand_id
1 'polypeptide(L)' 'MKYETLFIMVRVAVHADHTSISEIVNEVETQSKLSLTDTANVNILETEILLSRVRNIKNINHGKR' A
#
# COMPACT_ATOMS: atom_id res chain seq x y z
N MET A 1 -14.45 8.30 -22.76
CA MET A 1 -14.34 6.87 -22.38
C MET A 1 -14.62 6.76 -20.89
N LYS A 2 -15.24 5.65 -20.45
CA LYS A 2 -15.54 5.43 -19.04
C LYS A 2 -14.39 4.61 -18.43
N TYR A 3 -13.77 5.14 -17.39
CA TYR A 3 -12.75 4.42 -16.62
C TYR A 3 -13.36 3.96 -15.31
N GLU A 4 -12.85 2.85 -14.78
CA GLU A 4 -13.26 2.30 -13.50
C GLU A 4 -12.07 2.39 -12.55
N THR A 5 -12.30 2.85 -11.32
CA THR A 5 -11.26 2.93 -10.28
C THR A 5 -11.21 1.63 -9.51
N LEU A 6 -10.01 1.03 -9.42
CA LEU A 6 -9.78 -0.19 -8.65
C LEU A 6 -8.93 0.12 -7.41
N PHE A 7 -9.36 -0.38 -6.24
CA PHE A 7 -8.58 -0.29 -5.01
C PHE A 7 -7.97 -1.65 -4.69
N ILE A 8 -6.64 -1.72 -4.71
CA ILE A 8 -5.90 -2.95 -4.44
C ILE A 8 -5.16 -2.79 -3.10
N MET A 9 -5.28 -3.78 -2.22
CA MET A 9 -4.47 -3.85 -1.01
C MET A 9 -3.20 -4.66 -1.28
N VAL A 10 -2.04 -4.00 -1.20
CA VAL A 10 -0.74 -4.61 -1.42
C VAL A 10 -0.01 -4.74 -0.09
N ARG A 11 0.65 -5.89 0.14
CA ARG A 11 1.56 -6.05 1.28
C ARG A 11 2.96 -5.65 0.87
N VAL A 12 3.51 -4.65 1.56
CA VAL A 12 4.90 -4.21 1.37
C VAL A 12 5.69 -4.56 2.64
N ALA A 13 6.86 -5.17 2.46
CA ALA A 13 7.83 -5.37 3.53
C ALA A 13 8.93 -4.32 3.36
N VAL A 14 9.21 -3.56 4.41
CA VAL A 14 10.15 -2.44 4.37
C VAL A 14 11.23 -2.62 5.43
N HIS A 15 12.45 -2.22 5.08
CA HIS A 15 13.52 -1.92 6.02
C HIS A 15 13.70 -0.40 5.99
N ALA A 16 13.80 0.23 7.16
CA ALA A 16 13.88 1.68 7.26
C ALA A 16 14.76 2.10 8.44
N ASP A 17 15.45 3.22 8.27
CA ASP A 17 16.24 3.88 9.31
C ASP A 17 15.39 4.80 10.21
N HIS A 18 14.17 5.12 9.75
CA HIS A 18 13.20 5.91 10.53
C HIS A 18 12.77 5.16 11.79
N THR A 19 12.64 5.92 12.89
CA THR A 19 12.19 5.37 14.17
C THR A 19 10.67 5.33 14.30
N SER A 20 9.96 6.23 13.60
CA SER A 20 8.51 6.27 13.60
C SER A 20 7.90 5.57 12.40
N ILE A 21 6.88 4.74 12.66
CA ILE A 21 6.06 4.12 11.61
C ILE A 21 5.39 5.19 10.73
N SER A 22 5.00 6.34 11.30
CA SER A 22 4.35 7.40 10.53
C SER A 22 5.29 8.05 9.51
N GLU A 23 6.57 8.18 9.84
CA GLU A 23 7.60 8.72 8.94
C GLU A 23 7.84 7.76 7.77
N ILE A 24 7.95 6.45 8.08
CA ILE A 24 8.05 5.40 7.06
C ILE A 24 6.84 5.44 6.11
N VAL A 25 5.63 5.53 6.66
CA VAL A 25 4.39 5.59 5.88
C VAL A 25 4.38 6.82 4.98
N ASN A 26 4.64 8.00 5.54
CA ASN A 26 4.61 9.25 4.79
C ASN A 26 5.67 9.27 3.68
N GLU A 27 6.88 8.77 3.94
CA GLU A 27 7.92 8.67 2.93
C GLU A 27 7.51 7.74 1.78
N VAL A 28 6.95 6.55 2.09
CA VAL A 28 6.47 5.62 1.06
C VAL A 28 5.33 6.23 0.25
N GLU A 29 4.37 6.90 0.89
CA GLU A 29 3.24 7.53 0.19
C GLU A 29 3.66 8.71 -0.69
N THR A 30 4.66 9.49 -0.28
CA THR A 30 5.06 10.72 -0.98
C THR A 30 6.20 10.53 -1.98
N GLN A 31 7.07 9.55 -1.77
CA GLN A 31 8.30 9.38 -2.56
C GLN A 31 8.36 8.06 -3.33
N SER A 32 7.50 7.08 -3.03
CA SER A 32 7.48 5.82 -3.77
C SER A 32 6.45 5.85 -4.90
N LYS A 33 6.65 4.94 -5.86
CA LYS A 33 5.71 4.71 -6.96
C LYS A 33 5.41 3.23 -7.06
N LEU A 34 4.13 2.88 -6.95
CA LEU A 34 3.66 1.55 -7.33
C LEU A 34 3.49 1.51 -8.84
N SER A 35 3.99 0.47 -9.52
CA SER A 35 3.76 0.23 -10.94
C SER A 35 3.06 -1.12 -11.11
N LEU A 36 1.98 -1.11 -11.90
CA LEU A 36 1.25 -2.31 -12.31
C LEU A 36 1.32 -2.39 -13.84
N THR A 37 1.60 -3.59 -14.34
CA THR A 37 1.63 -3.85 -15.78
C THR A 37 0.23 -4.14 -16.30
N ASP A 38 0.03 -3.86 -17.58
CA ASP A 38 -1.16 -4.32 -18.30
C ASP A 38 -1.33 -5.84 -18.20
N THR A 39 -2.58 -6.27 -18.31
CA THR A 39 -2.93 -7.69 -18.46
C THR A 39 -3.59 -7.90 -19.82
N ALA A 40 -3.87 -9.15 -20.18
CA ALA A 40 -4.41 -9.51 -21.49
C ALA A 40 -5.65 -8.69 -21.93
N ASN A 41 -6.47 -8.23 -20.99
CA ASN A 41 -7.72 -7.52 -21.27
C ASN A 41 -7.90 -6.22 -20.47
N VAL A 42 -6.89 -5.78 -19.72
CA VAL A 42 -6.98 -4.57 -18.87
C VAL A 42 -5.73 -3.74 -19.07
N ASN A 43 -5.93 -2.49 -19.51
CA ASN A 43 -4.88 -1.49 -19.62
C ASN A 43 -4.86 -0.64 -18.35
N ILE A 44 -3.73 -0.61 -17.67
CA ILE A 44 -3.48 0.19 -16.47
C ILE A 44 -3.01 1.57 -16.92
N LEU A 45 -3.85 2.58 -16.69
CA LEU A 45 -3.56 3.95 -17.13
C LEU A 45 -2.72 4.72 -16.12
N GLU A 46 -2.99 4.51 -14.83
CA GLU A 46 -2.32 5.19 -13.73
C GLU A 46 -2.36 4.34 -12.47
N THR A 47 -1.33 4.51 -11.65
CA THR A 47 -1.20 3.90 -10.34
C THR A 47 -0.74 4.95 -9.33
N GLU A 48 -1.48 5.05 -8.23
CA GLU A 48 -1.22 6.01 -7.16
C GLU A 48 -1.30 5.31 -5.80
N ILE A 49 -0.45 5.71 -4.85
CA ILE A 49 -0.53 5.28 -3.46
C ILE A 49 -1.40 6.29 -2.71
N LEU A 50 -2.68 5.96 -2.55
CA LEU A 50 -3.65 6.85 -1.87
C LEU A 50 -3.61 6.74 -0.34
N LEU A 51 -3.34 5.54 0.19
CA LEU A 51 -3.32 5.26 1.63
C LEU A 51 -2.53 3.98 1.92
N SER A 52 -1.60 4.07 2.86
CA SER A 52 -0.82 2.97 3.41
C SER A 52 -1.30 2.62 4.81
N ARG A 53 -1.75 1.37 5.01
CA ARG A 53 -2.20 0.88 6.32
C ARG A 53 -1.17 -0.08 6.91
N VAL A 54 -0.71 0.22 8.13
CA VAL A 54 0.21 -0.66 8.84
C VAL A 54 -0.57 -1.66 9.68
N ARG A 55 -0.49 -2.94 9.32
CA ARG A 55 -1.06 -4.02 10.12
C ARG A 55 -0.05 -4.43 11.19
N ASN A 56 -0.23 -3.96 12.42
CA ASN A 56 0.61 -4.37 13.54
C ASN A 56 0.27 -5.81 13.96
N ILE A 57 1.16 -6.76 13.64
CA ILE A 57 0.97 -8.19 13.92
C ILE A 57 1.00 -8.47 15.44
N LYS A 58 1.52 -7.54 16.27
CA LYS A 58 1.60 -7.70 17.73
C LYS A 58 0.24 -7.73 18.45
N ASN A 59 -0.86 -7.30 17.81
CA ASN A 59 -2.19 -7.24 18.44
C ASN A 59 -3.17 -8.36 18.03
N ILE A 60 -2.69 -9.44 17.40
CA ILE A 60 -3.59 -10.51 16.89
C ILE A 60 -3.99 -11.53 17.99
N ASN A 61 -3.45 -11.45 19.23
CA ASN A 61 -3.66 -12.46 20.29
C ASN A 61 -4.42 -11.99 21.55
N HIS A 62 -5.30 -10.99 21.48
CA HIS A 62 -6.20 -10.67 22.60
C HIS A 62 -7.68 -10.84 22.25
N GLY A 63 -8.01 -12.01 21.70
CA GLY A 63 -9.36 -12.52 21.51
C GLY A 63 -9.55 -13.88 22.19
N LYS A 64 -9.21 -13.98 23.48
CA LYS A 64 -9.76 -14.99 24.40
C LYS A 64 -10.05 -14.30 25.73
N ARG A 65 -11.26 -13.79 25.86
CA ARG A 65 -12.06 -13.78 27.09
C ARG A 65 -13.48 -13.43 26.73
#